data_AF-A0A2V1K7S8-F1
#
_entry.id   AF-A0A2V1K7S8-F1
#
_cell.length_a   1.000
_cell.length_b   1.000
_cell.length_c   1.000
_cell.angle_alpha   90.00
_cell.angle_beta   90.00
_cell.angle_gamma   90.00
#
_symmetry.space_group_name_H-M   'P 1'
#
loop_
_entity.id
_entity.type
_entity.pdbx_description
1 polymer ?
#
loop_
_entity_poly.entity_id
_entity_poly.type
_entity_poly.pdbx_seq_one_letter_code
_entity_poly.pdbx_strand_id
1 'polypeptide(L)'
;MNELTINGAGGFSLTPKSLDEAMRFADILSKSSIVPKDFAGNPGNILVAIQWGLELGLQPMQAMQNIAVINGRPSLWGDAVIGIVRSSPACEYIYENDDGNMATCRVKRRGEDEQVRTFSMDDAKTAGLLGKSGPWSNYPKRMRQMRARAFALRDVFPDVLRGMPVAEEVMDTPTERNMGPAHQTSAPRAIAYEELPPYPQSNLAENIQAWRNAIEVGRITPERVIANITSKYTITEEQRQQIEALSEPQGAEQ
;
A
#
# COMPACT_ATOMS: atom_id res chain seq x y z
N MET A 1 -17.44 15.93 -50.70
CA MET A 1 -18.51 16.74 -50.07
C MET A 1 -19.38 15.75 -49.30
N ASN A 2 -19.36 15.65 -47.97
CA ASN A 2 -19.11 16.64 -46.93
C ASN A 2 -18.08 16.16 -45.90
N GLU A 3 -17.01 16.94 -45.72
CA GLU A 3 -16.20 16.96 -44.51
C GLU A 3 -16.96 17.81 -43.48
N LEU A 4 -17.44 17.18 -42.42
CA LEU A 4 -17.84 17.89 -41.20
C LEU A 4 -16.58 18.03 -40.34
N THR A 5 -15.74 19.00 -40.69
CA THR A 5 -14.74 19.56 -39.78
C THR A 5 -15.47 20.17 -38.59
N ILE A 6 -15.53 19.43 -37.47
CA ILE A 6 -15.87 20.01 -36.17
C ILE A 6 -14.64 20.79 -35.71
N ASN A 7 -14.61 22.06 -36.10
CA ASN A 7 -13.63 23.03 -35.61
C ASN A 7 -13.70 23.08 -34.08
N GLY A 8 -12.51 22.98 -33.45
CA GLY A 8 -12.32 23.10 -32.01
C GLY A 8 -12.89 24.41 -31.47
N ALA A 9 -14.07 24.33 -30.87
CA ALA A 9 -14.48 25.25 -29.83
C ALA A 9 -13.85 24.76 -28.53
N GLY A 10 -13.12 25.64 -27.83
CA GLY A 10 -12.59 25.37 -26.50
C GLY A 10 -13.73 25.06 -25.52
N GLY A 11 -14.12 23.79 -25.46
CA GLY A 11 -15.12 23.29 -24.52
C GLY A 11 -14.63 23.55 -23.10
N PHE A 12 -15.53 24.04 -22.26
CA PHE A 12 -15.29 24.11 -20.82
C PHE A 12 -14.95 22.70 -20.31
N SER A 13 -13.68 22.48 -19.98
CA SER A 13 -13.20 21.22 -19.43
C SER A 13 -13.19 21.33 -17.91
N LEU A 14 -13.93 20.45 -17.24
CA LEU A 14 -13.89 20.27 -15.78
C LEU A 14 -12.65 19.48 -15.32
N THR A 15 -11.67 19.28 -16.22
CA THR A 15 -10.42 18.59 -15.90
C THR A 15 -9.45 19.56 -15.22
N PRO A 16 -9.07 19.33 -13.94
CA PRO A 16 -8.14 20.20 -13.24
C PRO A 16 -6.77 20.26 -13.91
N LYS A 17 -6.12 21.43 -13.91
CA LYS A 17 -4.78 21.63 -14.50
C LYS A 17 -3.66 21.75 -13.47
N SER A 18 -4.01 21.87 -12.20
CA SER A 18 -3.08 21.92 -11.07
C SER A 18 -3.60 21.10 -9.90
N LEU A 19 -2.70 20.74 -8.97
CA LEU A 19 -3.09 20.04 -7.74
C LEU A 19 -4.08 20.87 -6.92
N ASP A 20 -3.91 22.19 -6.84
CA ASP A 20 -4.82 23.08 -6.11
C ASP A 20 -6.22 23.10 -6.73
N GLU A 21 -6.31 23.17 -8.06
CA GLU A 21 -7.59 23.05 -8.76
C GLU A 21 -8.22 21.69 -8.53
N ALA A 22 -7.42 20.62 -8.56
CA ALA A 22 -7.90 19.26 -8.37
C ALA A 22 -8.44 19.04 -6.96
N MET A 23 -7.75 19.57 -5.94
CA MET A 23 -8.20 19.54 -4.56
C MET A 23 -9.48 20.35 -4.34
N ARG A 24 -9.61 21.54 -4.95
CA ARG A 24 -10.86 22.33 -4.90
C ARG A 24 -12.00 21.60 -5.59
N PHE A 25 -11.74 21.00 -6.74
CA PHE A 25 -12.73 20.19 -7.46
C PHE A 25 -13.18 18.99 -6.62
N ALA A 26 -12.25 18.27 -6.01
CA ALA A 26 -12.54 17.16 -5.12
C ALA A 26 -13.33 17.60 -3.86
N ASP A 27 -13.02 18.76 -3.28
CA ASP A 27 -13.77 19.32 -2.16
C ASP A 27 -15.23 19.62 -2.53
N ILE A 28 -15.46 20.22 -3.70
CA ILE A 28 -16.81 20.45 -4.23
C ILE A 28 -17.55 19.13 -4.40
N LEU A 29 -16.92 18.14 -5.03
CA LEU A 29 -17.53 16.82 -5.23
C LEU A 29 -17.85 16.12 -3.91
N SER A 30 -17.00 16.24 -2.89
CA SER A 30 -17.20 15.61 -1.58
C SER A 30 -18.47 16.06 -0.85
N LYS A 31 -19.00 17.23 -1.23
CA LYS A 31 -20.22 17.83 -0.65
C LYS A 31 -21.49 17.47 -1.45
N SER A 32 -21.33 16.82 -2.59
CA SER A 32 -22.43 16.49 -3.49
C SER A 32 -23.13 15.20 -3.09
N SER A 33 -24.47 15.18 -3.12
CA SER A 33 -25.27 14.02 -2.74
C SER A 33 -25.30 12.90 -3.79
N ILE A 34 -24.86 13.18 -5.03
CA ILE A 34 -24.76 12.18 -6.10
C ILE A 34 -23.44 11.40 -6.07
N VAL A 35 -22.46 11.85 -5.29
CA VAL A 35 -21.19 11.14 -5.10
C VAL A 35 -21.43 9.98 -4.12
N PRO A 36 -20.88 8.77 -4.39
CA PRO A 36 -21.08 7.63 -3.50
C PRO A 36 -20.65 7.92 -2.06
N LYS A 37 -21.31 7.27 -1.11
CA LYS A 37 -21.10 7.51 0.33
C LYS A 37 -19.65 7.33 0.77
N ASP A 38 -18.91 6.41 0.16
CA ASP A 38 -17.50 6.15 0.48
C ASP A 38 -16.55 7.30 0.11
N PHE A 39 -17.03 8.24 -0.71
CA PHE A 39 -16.32 9.46 -1.13
C PHE A 39 -16.87 10.73 -0.47
N ALA A 40 -18.07 10.67 0.12
CA ALA A 40 -18.70 11.82 0.76
C ALA A 40 -17.86 12.35 1.93
N GLY A 41 -17.60 13.66 1.95
CA GLY A 41 -16.73 14.30 2.94
C GLY A 41 -15.26 13.88 2.88
N ASN A 42 -14.82 13.15 1.84
CA ASN A 42 -13.44 12.72 1.68
C ASN A 42 -12.83 13.16 0.33
N PRO A 43 -12.41 14.44 0.21
CA PRO A 43 -11.76 14.97 -1.00
C PRO A 43 -10.50 14.21 -1.42
N GLY A 44 -9.75 13.65 -0.47
CA GLY A 44 -8.53 12.88 -0.76
C GLY A 44 -8.84 11.61 -1.55
N ASN A 45 -9.83 10.82 -1.09
CA ASN A 45 -10.28 9.62 -1.81
C ASN A 45 -10.82 9.97 -3.20
N ILE A 46 -11.53 11.10 -3.34
CA ILE A 46 -12.03 11.57 -4.64
C ILE A 46 -10.88 11.88 -5.59
N LEU A 47 -9.88 12.64 -5.14
CA LEU A 47 -8.71 12.97 -5.96
C LEU A 47 -8.02 11.70 -6.45
N VAL A 48 -7.77 10.75 -5.55
CA VAL A 48 -7.11 9.47 -5.87
C VAL A 48 -7.95 8.65 -6.85
N ALA A 49 -9.26 8.56 -6.65
CA ALA A 49 -10.14 7.83 -7.55
C ALA A 49 -10.24 8.50 -8.94
N ILE A 50 -10.27 9.83 -9.01
CA ILE A 50 -10.19 10.54 -10.29
C ILE A 50 -8.88 10.23 -11.00
N GLN A 51 -7.74 10.26 -10.30
CA GLN A 51 -6.44 9.93 -10.91
C GLN A 51 -6.44 8.50 -11.47
N TRP A 52 -6.91 7.52 -10.70
CA TRP A 52 -7.07 6.14 -11.18
C TRP A 52 -8.01 6.06 -12.39
N GLY A 53 -9.10 6.80 -12.37
CA GLY A 53 -10.01 6.91 -13.51
C GLY A 53 -9.30 7.41 -14.77
N LEU A 54 -8.50 8.46 -14.66
CA LEU A 54 -7.73 9.00 -15.79
C LEU A 54 -6.74 7.97 -16.36
N GLU A 55 -6.06 7.19 -15.51
CA GLU A 55 -5.15 6.10 -15.95
C GLU A 55 -5.88 4.96 -16.70
N LEU A 56 -7.17 4.82 -16.45
CA LEU A 56 -8.09 3.87 -17.10
C LEU A 56 -8.84 4.49 -18.29
N GLY A 57 -8.59 5.77 -18.61
CA GLY A 57 -9.30 6.50 -19.66
C GLY A 57 -10.72 6.93 -19.29
N LEU A 58 -11.08 6.89 -18.01
CA LEU A 58 -12.35 7.39 -17.49
C LEU A 58 -12.27 8.88 -17.18
N GLN A 59 -13.32 9.62 -17.54
CA GLN A 59 -13.48 11.00 -17.10
C GLN A 59 -13.79 11.07 -15.60
N PRO A 60 -13.54 12.21 -14.92
CA PRO A 60 -13.67 12.31 -13.46
C PRO A 60 -15.02 11.82 -12.91
N MET A 61 -16.13 12.18 -13.57
CA MET A 61 -17.46 11.74 -13.14
C MET A 61 -17.70 10.24 -13.36
N GLN A 62 -17.12 9.66 -14.43
CA GLN A 62 -17.17 8.22 -14.65
C GLN A 62 -16.33 7.48 -13.60
N ALA A 63 -15.18 8.03 -13.21
CA ALA A 63 -14.35 7.47 -12.14
C ALA A 63 -15.14 7.33 -10.83
N MET A 64 -15.89 8.36 -10.44
CA MET A 64 -16.71 8.33 -9.23
C MET A 64 -17.81 7.27 -9.24
N GLN A 65 -18.33 6.90 -10.41
CA GLN A 65 -19.36 5.88 -10.52
C GLN A 65 -18.77 4.46 -10.60
N ASN A 66 -17.60 4.32 -11.22
CA ASN A 66 -17.03 3.03 -11.60
C ASN A 66 -15.99 2.49 -10.61
N ILE A 67 -15.40 3.36 -9.78
CA ILE A 67 -14.41 2.97 -8.77
C ILE A 67 -15.08 2.90 -7.40
N ALA A 68 -14.92 1.76 -6.73
CA ALA A 68 -15.32 1.53 -5.35
C ALA A 68 -14.10 1.60 -4.42
N VAL A 69 -14.31 2.03 -3.19
CA VAL A 69 -13.31 1.94 -2.12
C VAL A 69 -13.73 0.84 -1.16
N ILE A 70 -12.99 -0.28 -1.16
CA ILE A 70 -13.29 -1.42 -0.31
C ILE A 70 -12.09 -1.65 0.59
N ASN A 71 -12.31 -1.57 1.91
CA ASN A 71 -11.25 -1.74 2.91
C ASN A 71 -10.04 -0.82 2.67
N GLY A 72 -10.30 0.41 2.23
CA GLY A 72 -9.26 1.41 1.92
C GLY A 72 -8.53 1.17 0.59
N ARG A 73 -8.94 0.17 -0.21
CA ARG A 73 -8.33 -0.14 -1.50
C ARG A 73 -9.26 0.24 -2.66
N PRO A 74 -8.77 0.95 -3.69
CA PRO A 74 -9.55 1.25 -4.88
C PRO A 74 -9.76 -0.03 -5.69
N SER A 75 -10.99 -0.25 -6.14
CA SER A 75 -11.42 -1.42 -6.91
C SER A 75 -12.39 -1.00 -8.02
N LEU A 76 -12.48 -1.76 -9.10
CA LEU A 76 -13.43 -1.49 -10.19
C LEU A 76 -14.70 -2.32 -10.06
N TRP A 77 -15.86 -1.70 -10.24
CA TRP A 77 -17.10 -2.46 -10.38
C TRP A 77 -17.06 -3.36 -11.62
N GLY A 78 -17.56 -4.60 -11.52
CA GLY A 78 -17.48 -5.57 -12.61
C GLY A 78 -18.13 -5.11 -13.92
N ASP A 79 -19.12 -4.20 -13.85
CA ASP A 79 -19.73 -3.58 -15.04
C ASP A 79 -18.83 -2.53 -15.71
N ALA A 80 -18.01 -1.83 -14.94
CA ALA A 80 -17.00 -0.94 -15.49
C ALA A 80 -15.90 -1.72 -16.20
N VAL A 81 -15.46 -2.84 -15.62
CA VAL A 81 -14.37 -3.69 -16.15
C VAL A 81 -14.66 -4.10 -17.60
N ILE A 82 -15.86 -4.62 -17.88
CA ILE A 82 -16.21 -5.04 -19.24
C ILE A 82 -16.28 -3.86 -20.22
N GLY A 83 -16.75 -2.69 -19.76
CA GLY A 83 -16.81 -1.47 -20.57
C GLY A 83 -15.41 -0.98 -20.95
N ILE A 84 -14.49 -0.92 -19.99
CA ILE A 84 -13.10 -0.51 -20.19
C ILE A 84 -12.37 -1.48 -21.11
N VAL A 85 -12.54 -2.80 -20.93
CA VAL A 85 -11.87 -3.76 -21.80
C VAL A 85 -12.44 -3.71 -23.22
N ARG A 86 -13.76 -3.59 -23.39
CA ARG A 86 -14.38 -3.46 -24.73
C ARG A 86 -13.98 -2.20 -25.47
N SER A 87 -13.66 -1.11 -24.77
CA SER A 87 -13.14 0.11 -25.41
C SER A 87 -11.67 0.01 -25.80
N SER A 88 -10.93 -0.98 -25.29
CA SER A 88 -9.54 -1.21 -25.65
C SER A 88 -9.42 -1.81 -27.06
N PRO A 89 -8.53 -1.28 -27.92
CA PRO A 89 -8.28 -1.84 -29.26
C PRO A 89 -7.68 -3.26 -29.23
N ALA A 90 -7.16 -3.67 -28.06
CA ALA A 90 -6.67 -5.03 -27.84
C ALA A 90 -7.79 -6.06 -27.70
N CYS A 91 -9.03 -5.64 -27.39
CA CYS A 91 -10.16 -6.55 -27.26
C CYS A 91 -10.80 -6.83 -28.63
N GLU A 92 -10.95 -8.10 -28.99
CA GLU A 92 -11.76 -8.51 -30.14
C GLU A 92 -13.20 -8.77 -29.72
N TYR A 93 -13.41 -9.62 -28.71
CA TYR A 93 -14.73 -9.86 -28.14
C TYR A 93 -14.68 -10.37 -26.70
N ILE A 94 -15.81 -10.16 -26.02
CA ILE A 94 -16.13 -10.76 -24.73
C ILE A 94 -17.56 -11.30 -24.82
N TYR A 95 -17.71 -12.61 -24.66
CA TYR A 95 -18.99 -13.29 -24.60
C TYR A 95 -19.19 -13.91 -23.21
N GLU A 96 -20.33 -13.62 -22.61
CA GLU A 96 -20.71 -14.15 -21.31
C GLU A 96 -21.98 -14.98 -21.46
N ASN A 97 -22.00 -16.14 -20.82
CA ASN A 97 -23.18 -16.99 -20.73
C ASN A 97 -23.31 -17.53 -19.30
N ASP A 98 -24.53 -17.88 -18.89
CA ASP A 98 -24.79 -18.62 -17.66
C ASP A 98 -25.96 -19.58 -17.92
N ASP A 99 -25.71 -20.87 -17.76
CA ASP A 99 -26.64 -21.96 -18.05
C ASP A 99 -27.61 -22.28 -16.89
N GLY A 100 -27.60 -21.45 -15.84
CA GLY A 100 -28.34 -21.66 -14.60
C GLY A 100 -27.49 -22.24 -13.47
N ASN A 101 -26.39 -22.94 -13.79
CA ASN A 101 -25.50 -23.56 -12.82
C ASN A 101 -24.06 -23.02 -12.87
N MET A 102 -23.58 -22.74 -14.07
CA MET A 102 -22.22 -22.29 -14.34
C MET A 102 -22.23 -21.08 -15.27
N ALA A 103 -21.56 -20.01 -14.83
CA ALA A 103 -21.25 -18.89 -15.70
C ALA A 103 -19.96 -19.17 -16.47
N THR A 104 -19.89 -18.71 -17.71
CA THR A 104 -18.74 -18.79 -18.60
C THR A 104 -18.45 -17.42 -19.18
N CYS A 105 -17.20 -16.99 -19.13
CA CYS A 105 -16.70 -15.81 -19.83
C CYS A 105 -15.65 -16.26 -20.86
N ARG A 106 -15.93 -16.03 -22.14
CA ARG A 106 -15.03 -16.24 -23.27
C ARG A 106 -14.50 -14.90 -23.73
N VAL A 107 -13.19 -14.79 -23.83
CA VAL A 107 -12.53 -13.53 -24.12
C VAL A 107 -11.43 -13.75 -25.15
N LYS A 108 -11.37 -12.85 -26.13
CA LYS A 108 -10.36 -12.87 -27.18
C LYS A 108 -9.62 -11.54 -27.21
N ARG A 109 -8.32 -11.63 -26.93
CA ARG A 109 -7.38 -10.54 -27.12
C ARG A 109 -6.72 -10.67 -28.48
N ARG A 110 -6.52 -9.53 -29.14
CA ARG A 110 -5.95 -9.45 -30.47
C ARG A 110 -4.53 -10.01 -30.47
N GLY A 111 -4.29 -11.00 -31.33
CA GLY A 111 -2.99 -11.66 -31.47
C GLY A 111 -2.70 -12.76 -30.45
N GLU A 112 -3.65 -13.08 -29.56
CA GLU A 112 -3.53 -14.15 -28.57
C GLU A 112 -4.68 -15.16 -28.72
N ASP A 113 -4.53 -16.39 -28.24
CA ASP A 113 -5.60 -17.40 -28.29
C ASP A 113 -6.81 -17.02 -27.43
N GLU A 114 -7.99 -17.53 -27.79
CA GLU A 114 -9.19 -17.34 -26.95
C GLU A 114 -8.95 -17.97 -25.57
N GLN A 115 -9.31 -17.22 -24.52
CA GLN A 115 -9.28 -17.69 -23.15
C GLN A 115 -10.70 -17.82 -22.62
N VAL A 116 -10.90 -18.83 -21.78
CA VAL A 116 -12.20 -19.11 -21.14
C VAL A 116 -12.00 -19.24 -19.65
N ARG A 117 -12.89 -18.64 -18.87
CA ARG A 117 -13.02 -18.87 -17.43
C ARG A 117 -14.46 -19.17 -17.10
N THR A 118 -14.65 -20.02 -16.10
CA THR A 118 -15.98 -20.40 -15.61
C THR A 118 -16.08 -20.19 -14.11
N PHE A 119 -17.31 -20.06 -13.61
CA PHE A 119 -17.59 -20.05 -12.19
C PHE A 119 -18.97 -20.64 -11.91
N SER A 120 -19.02 -21.69 -11.10
CA SER A 120 -20.23 -22.44 -10.76
C SER A 120 -20.75 -22.13 -9.36
N MET A 121 -21.94 -22.66 -9.05
CA MET A 121 -22.43 -22.66 -7.66
C MET A 121 -21.59 -23.51 -6.71
N ASP A 122 -20.98 -24.58 -7.21
CA ASP A 122 -20.09 -25.42 -6.39
C ASP A 122 -18.80 -24.68 -6.04
N ASP A 123 -18.28 -23.87 -6.96
CA ASP A 123 -17.16 -22.96 -6.69
C ASP A 123 -17.56 -21.91 -5.65
N ALA A 124 -18.76 -21.33 -5.78
CA ALA A 124 -19.29 -20.36 -4.81
C ALA A 124 -19.44 -20.97 -3.41
N LYS A 125 -19.87 -22.24 -3.33
CA LYS A 125 -19.97 -22.99 -2.07
C LYS A 125 -18.60 -23.23 -1.46
N THR A 126 -17.64 -23.66 -2.27
CA THR A 126 -16.25 -23.91 -1.84
C THR A 126 -15.57 -22.63 -1.36
N ALA A 127 -15.85 -21.51 -2.02
CA ALA A 127 -15.38 -20.18 -1.62
C ALA A 127 -16.15 -19.56 -0.43
N GLY A 128 -17.14 -20.27 0.15
CA GLY A 128 -17.88 -19.82 1.33
C GLY A 128 -18.82 -18.63 1.07
N LEU A 129 -19.24 -18.42 -0.18
CA LEU A 129 -20.04 -17.25 -0.60
C LEU A 129 -21.53 -17.43 -0.33
N LEU A 130 -22.01 -18.67 -0.32
CA LEU A 130 -23.44 -18.98 -0.18
C LEU A 130 -23.98 -18.81 1.25
N GLY A 131 -23.11 -18.76 2.26
CA GLY A 131 -23.50 -18.61 3.66
C GLY A 131 -23.78 -17.18 4.11
N LYS A 132 -23.53 -16.19 3.25
CA LYS A 132 -23.69 -14.77 3.57
C LYS A 132 -25.02 -14.25 3.02
N SER A 133 -25.79 -13.52 3.83
CA SER A 133 -26.91 -12.73 3.32
C SER A 133 -26.38 -11.67 2.36
N GLY A 134 -26.91 -11.61 1.14
CA GLY A 134 -26.45 -10.65 0.14
C GLY A 134 -26.72 -11.04 -1.31
N PRO A 135 -26.00 -10.42 -2.26
CA PRO A 135 -26.19 -10.62 -3.69
C PRO A 135 -26.07 -12.08 -4.16
N TRP A 136 -25.27 -12.90 -3.46
CA TRP A 136 -25.14 -14.32 -3.76
C TRP A 136 -26.43 -15.12 -3.49
N SER A 137 -27.24 -14.72 -2.51
CA SER A 137 -28.55 -15.33 -2.24
C SER A 137 -29.65 -14.75 -3.12
N ASN A 138 -29.63 -13.42 -3.34
CA ASN A 138 -30.70 -12.72 -4.06
C ASN A 138 -30.56 -12.80 -5.58
N TYR A 139 -29.32 -12.80 -6.09
CA TYR A 139 -28.99 -12.70 -7.51
C TYR A 139 -27.84 -13.65 -7.91
N PRO A 140 -27.92 -14.96 -7.62
CA PRO A 140 -26.81 -15.91 -7.81
C PRO A 140 -26.28 -15.95 -9.25
N LYS A 141 -27.18 -15.88 -10.24
CA LYS A 141 -26.81 -15.83 -11.67
C LYS A 141 -25.88 -14.65 -11.98
N ARG A 142 -26.24 -13.45 -11.50
CA ARG A 142 -25.43 -12.24 -11.74
C ARG A 142 -24.07 -12.34 -11.06
N MET A 143 -24.03 -12.90 -9.86
CA MET A 143 -22.78 -13.05 -9.11
C MET A 143 -21.82 -14.05 -9.75
N ARG A 144 -22.30 -15.20 -10.23
CA ARG A 144 -21.47 -16.12 -11.01
C ARG A 144 -20.94 -15.48 -12.28
N GLN A 145 -21.79 -14.78 -13.03
CA GLN A 145 -21.38 -14.06 -14.24
C GLN A 145 -20.28 -13.04 -13.94
N MET A 146 -20.47 -12.20 -12.91
CA MET A 146 -19.46 -11.23 -12.48
C MET A 146 -18.16 -11.91 -12.06
N ARG A 147 -18.22 -13.09 -11.43
CA ARG A 147 -17.02 -13.83 -11.02
C ARG A 147 -16.25 -14.39 -12.22
N ALA A 148 -16.94 -15.07 -13.14
CA ALA A 148 -16.33 -15.58 -14.37
C ALA A 148 -15.72 -14.44 -15.21
N ARG A 149 -16.41 -13.29 -15.29
CA ARG A 149 -15.91 -12.06 -15.91
C ARG A 149 -14.62 -11.56 -15.26
N ALA A 150 -14.63 -11.37 -13.94
CA ALA A 150 -13.50 -10.82 -13.22
C ALA A 150 -12.22 -11.63 -13.46
N PHE A 151 -12.32 -12.96 -13.38
CA PHE A 151 -11.19 -13.86 -13.63
C PHE A 151 -10.70 -13.75 -15.06
N ALA A 152 -11.60 -13.82 -16.06
CA ALA A 152 -11.18 -13.77 -17.46
C ALA A 152 -10.54 -12.42 -17.83
N LEU A 153 -11.16 -11.31 -17.43
CA LEU A 153 -10.74 -9.98 -17.87
C LEU A 153 -9.47 -9.51 -17.16
N ARG A 154 -9.26 -9.85 -15.89
CA ARG A 154 -7.98 -9.54 -15.22
C ARG A 154 -6.82 -10.36 -15.75
N ASP A 155 -7.03 -11.63 -16.06
CA ASP A 155 -5.97 -12.49 -16.58
C ASP A 155 -5.53 -12.04 -17.98
N VAL A 156 -6.47 -11.67 -18.84
CA VAL A 156 -6.22 -11.38 -20.27
C VAL A 156 -5.95 -9.90 -20.54
N PHE A 157 -6.47 -9.00 -19.70
CA PHE A 157 -6.29 -7.56 -19.84
C PHE A 157 -5.74 -6.88 -18.56
N PRO A 158 -4.68 -7.42 -17.92
CA PRO A 158 -4.13 -6.84 -16.69
C PRO A 158 -3.55 -5.43 -16.92
N ASP A 159 -2.99 -5.20 -18.11
CA ASP A 159 -2.42 -3.94 -18.56
C ASP A 159 -3.49 -2.86 -18.77
N VAL A 160 -4.63 -3.22 -19.36
CA VAL A 160 -5.77 -2.31 -19.56
C VAL A 160 -6.42 -1.95 -18.24
N LEU A 161 -6.54 -2.92 -17.32
CA LEU A 161 -7.16 -2.73 -16.00
C LEU A 161 -6.18 -2.17 -14.95
N ARG A 162 -4.92 -1.94 -15.32
CA ARG A 162 -3.87 -1.39 -14.44
C ARG A 162 -3.70 -2.17 -13.14
N GLY A 163 -3.95 -3.47 -13.17
CA GLY A 163 -3.89 -4.34 -11.97
C GLY A 163 -4.95 -4.03 -10.90
N MET A 164 -5.94 -3.18 -11.18
CA MET A 164 -7.00 -2.89 -10.21
C MET A 164 -7.86 -4.14 -9.96
N PRO A 165 -8.17 -4.45 -8.70
CA PRO A 165 -9.03 -5.59 -8.38
C PRO A 165 -10.49 -5.27 -8.71
N VAL A 166 -11.30 -6.33 -8.86
CA VAL A 166 -12.74 -6.20 -9.10
C VAL A 166 -13.47 -6.12 -7.77
N ALA A 167 -14.33 -5.12 -7.61
CA ALA A 167 -14.99 -4.77 -6.36
C ALA A 167 -15.75 -5.94 -5.75
N GLU A 168 -16.54 -6.66 -6.54
CA GLU A 168 -17.29 -7.83 -6.12
C GLU A 168 -16.39 -8.97 -5.63
N GLU A 169 -15.15 -9.06 -6.12
CA GLU A 169 -14.16 -10.03 -5.63
C GLU A 169 -13.57 -9.63 -4.28
N VAL A 170 -13.23 -8.34 -4.13
CA VAL A 170 -12.69 -7.81 -2.88
C VAL A 170 -13.73 -7.83 -1.76
N MET A 171 -15.00 -7.56 -2.06
CA MET A 171 -16.11 -7.61 -1.09
C MET A 171 -16.33 -9.02 -0.51
N ASP A 172 -16.04 -10.05 -1.30
CA ASP A 172 -16.21 -11.43 -0.88
C ASP A 172 -15.06 -11.93 0.00
N THR A 173 -13.88 -11.31 -0.13
CA THR A 173 -12.71 -11.60 0.67
C THR A 173 -12.95 -11.08 2.10
N PRO A 174 -12.66 -11.86 3.15
CA PRO A 174 -12.72 -11.36 4.51
C PRO A 174 -11.89 -10.07 4.64
N THR A 175 -12.45 -9.07 5.31
CA THR A 175 -11.71 -7.87 5.71
C THR A 175 -10.39 -8.31 6.34
N GLU A 176 -9.26 -7.81 5.81
CA GLU A 176 -7.97 -7.94 6.50
C GLU A 176 -8.22 -7.50 7.95
N ARG A 177 -7.84 -8.35 8.91
CA ARG A 177 -8.03 -8.04 10.33
C ARG A 177 -7.44 -6.65 10.55
N ASN A 178 -8.27 -5.71 10.99
CA ASN A 178 -7.80 -4.41 11.40
C ASN A 178 -6.77 -4.66 12.52
N MET A 179 -5.48 -4.52 12.22
CA MET A 179 -4.37 -4.75 13.16
C MET A 179 -4.27 -3.65 14.22
N GLY A 180 -5.36 -2.92 14.45
CA GLY A 180 -5.37 -1.62 15.10
C GLY A 180 -4.85 -0.52 14.18
N PRO A 181 -4.96 0.75 14.60
CA PRO A 181 -4.17 1.81 13.99
C PRO A 181 -2.69 1.38 14.03
N ALA A 182 -1.96 1.58 12.93
CA ALA A 182 -0.51 1.45 12.95
C ALA A 182 -0.02 2.20 14.19
N HIS A 183 0.74 1.52 15.06
CA HIS A 183 1.38 2.20 16.17
C HIS A 183 2.23 3.29 15.52
N GLN A 184 1.72 4.52 15.54
CA GLN A 184 2.51 5.69 15.24
C GLN A 184 3.50 5.73 16.39
N THR A 185 4.63 5.03 16.22
CA THR A 185 5.84 5.47 16.90
C THR A 185 5.92 6.93 16.49
N SER A 186 5.70 7.84 17.43
CA SER A 186 6.06 9.22 17.23
C SER A 186 7.42 9.20 16.55
N ALA A 187 7.57 9.94 15.45
CA ALA A 187 8.89 10.16 14.84
C ALA A 187 9.86 10.31 16.00
N PRO A 188 10.92 9.45 16.11
CA PRO A 188 11.66 9.28 17.35
C PRO A 188 11.89 10.68 17.90
N ARG A 189 11.19 10.99 19.01
CA ARG A 189 11.13 12.34 19.58
C ARG A 189 12.57 12.79 19.51
N ALA A 190 12.90 13.82 18.71
CA ALA A 190 14.27 14.17 18.40
C ALA A 190 15.02 14.06 19.71
N ILE A 191 15.76 12.96 19.86
CA ILE A 191 16.36 12.65 21.13
C ILE A 191 17.41 13.74 21.13
N ALA A 192 17.18 14.81 21.89
CA ALA A 192 18.29 15.61 22.34
C ALA A 192 19.19 14.55 22.94
N TYR A 193 20.27 14.20 22.23
CA TYR A 193 21.26 13.30 22.77
C TYR A 193 21.70 14.02 24.03
N GLU A 194 21.16 13.61 25.18
CA GLU A 194 21.66 14.04 26.47
C GLU A 194 23.14 13.69 26.39
N GLU A 195 23.99 14.70 26.34
CA GLU A 195 25.43 14.51 26.32
C GLU A 195 25.77 13.57 27.47
N LEU A 196 26.42 12.44 27.16
CA LEU A 196 26.70 11.43 28.15
C LEU A 196 27.45 12.10 29.32
N PRO A 197 27.02 11.90 30.58
CA PRO A 197 27.64 12.57 31.71
C PRO A 197 29.13 12.21 31.79
N PRO A 198 29.98 13.11 32.32
CA PRO A 198 31.40 12.80 32.50
C PRO A 198 31.57 11.65 33.48
N TYR A 199 32.51 10.75 33.18
CA TYR A 199 32.83 9.62 34.04
C TYR A 199 33.45 10.11 35.35
N PRO A 200 32.86 9.79 36.52
CA PRO A 200 33.35 10.30 37.80
C PRO A 200 34.76 9.80 38.12
N GLN A 201 35.65 10.71 38.54
CA GLN A 201 37.02 10.37 38.94
C GLN A 201 37.06 9.40 40.14
N SER A 202 36.07 9.45 41.02
CA SER A 202 35.90 8.49 42.13
C SER A 202 35.73 7.06 41.62
N ASN A 203 34.90 6.88 40.59
CA ASN A 203 34.62 5.56 40.01
C ASN A 203 35.86 5.01 39.29
N LEU A 204 36.65 5.89 38.67
CA LEU A 204 37.94 5.52 38.11
C LEU A 204 38.89 5.01 39.19
N ALA A 205 39.05 5.78 40.29
CA ALA A 205 39.94 5.42 41.39
C ALA A 205 39.53 4.10 42.09
N GLU A 206 38.24 3.84 42.22
CA GLU A 206 37.73 2.59 42.81
C GLU A 206 37.99 1.36 41.92
N ASN A 207 37.84 1.48 40.60
CA ASN A 207 37.88 0.35 39.68
C ASN A 207 39.26 0.10 39.05
N ILE A 208 40.17 1.07 39.10
CA ILE A 208 41.47 1.01 38.40
C ILE A 208 42.32 -0.21 38.80
N GLN A 209 42.34 -0.56 40.09
CA GLN A 209 43.13 -1.71 40.57
C GLN A 209 42.50 -3.05 40.14
N ALA A 210 41.17 -3.13 40.14
CA ALA A 210 40.46 -4.33 39.69
C ALA A 210 40.66 -4.55 38.18
N TRP A 211 40.64 -3.48 37.38
CA TRP A 211 40.94 -3.55 35.95
C TRP A 211 42.39 -3.93 35.68
N ARG A 212 43.35 -3.35 36.43
CA ARG A 212 44.77 -3.75 36.34
C ARG A 212 44.95 -5.25 36.53
N ASN A 213 44.43 -5.79 37.63
CA ASN A 213 44.53 -7.22 37.93
C ASN A 213 43.87 -8.09 36.83
N ALA A 214 42.77 -7.62 36.23
CA ALA A 214 42.08 -8.34 35.17
C ALA A 214 42.79 -8.25 33.80
N ILE A 215 43.50 -7.14 33.53
CA ILE A 215 44.32 -6.92 32.33
C ILE A 215 45.61 -7.75 32.42
N GLU A 216 46.28 -7.79 33.58
CA GLU A 216 47.49 -8.60 33.80
C GLU A 216 47.24 -10.09 33.56
N VAL A 217 46.05 -10.58 33.92
CA VAL A 217 45.64 -11.99 33.69
C VAL A 217 44.97 -12.18 32.32
N GLY A 218 44.92 -11.14 31.47
CA GLY A 218 44.43 -11.19 30.09
C GLY A 218 42.92 -11.39 29.94
N ARG A 219 42.12 -11.14 30.99
CA ARG A 219 40.65 -11.34 30.96
C ARG A 219 39.90 -10.22 30.22
N ILE A 220 40.44 -9.00 30.27
CA ILE A 220 39.90 -7.82 29.58
C ILE A 220 41.07 -7.01 29.02
N THR A 221 40.80 -6.15 28.03
CA THR A 221 41.79 -5.22 27.49
C THR A 221 41.42 -3.77 27.84
N PRO A 222 42.39 -2.84 27.87
CA PRO A 222 42.12 -1.41 28.09
C PRO A 222 41.07 -0.85 27.12
N GLU A 223 41.10 -1.24 25.84
CA GLU A 223 40.15 -0.77 24.82
C GLU A 223 38.73 -1.23 25.14
N ARG A 224 38.57 -2.44 25.68
CA ARG A 224 37.27 -2.96 26.10
C ARG A 224 36.75 -2.24 27.34
N VAL A 225 37.62 -1.86 28.27
CA VAL A 225 37.25 -1.05 29.43
C VAL A 225 36.76 0.33 28.96
N ILE A 226 37.52 0.98 28.08
CA ILE A 226 37.16 2.28 27.49
C ILE A 226 35.82 2.17 26.76
N ALA A 227 35.64 1.19 25.88
CA ALA A 227 34.40 0.99 25.13
C ALA A 227 33.17 0.80 26.04
N ASN A 228 33.33 0.09 27.16
CA ASN A 228 32.26 -0.09 28.13
C ASN A 228 31.90 1.21 28.85
N ILE A 229 32.89 2.04 29.22
CA ILE A 229 32.65 3.33 29.86
C ILE A 229 32.00 4.31 28.87
N THR A 230 32.54 4.40 27.65
CA THR A 230 32.04 5.32 26.62
C THR A 230 30.64 4.97 26.09
N SER A 231 30.13 3.78 26.43
CA SER A 231 28.74 3.41 26.16
C SER A 231 27.71 4.19 27.01
N LYS A 232 28.15 4.79 28.13
CA LYS A 232 27.28 5.46 29.11
C LYS A 232 27.82 6.79 29.64
N TYR A 233 29.10 7.10 29.43
CA TYR A 233 29.77 8.29 29.96
C TYR A 233 30.70 8.91 28.92
N THR A 234 31.01 10.20 29.06
CA THR A 234 32.18 10.81 28.41
C THR A 234 33.41 10.63 29.31
N ILE A 235 34.59 10.41 28.74
CA ILE A 235 35.86 10.34 29.47
C ILE A 235 36.80 11.44 28.97
N THR A 236 37.63 11.98 29.84
CA THR A 236 38.68 12.94 29.42
C THR A 236 39.87 12.21 28.82
N GLU A 237 40.73 12.94 28.12
CA GLU A 237 41.95 12.38 27.52
C GLU A 237 42.90 11.84 28.60
N GLU A 238 42.97 12.48 29.77
CA GLU A 238 43.78 12.00 30.89
C GLU A 238 43.25 10.68 31.45
N GLN A 239 41.93 10.52 31.58
CA GLN A 239 41.31 9.28 32.03
C GLN A 239 41.53 8.14 31.04
N ARG A 240 41.48 8.46 29.73
CA ARG A 240 41.78 7.51 28.65
C ARG A 240 43.22 7.00 28.76
N GLN A 241 44.19 7.90 28.91
CA GLN A 241 45.61 7.55 29.08
C GLN A 241 45.86 6.74 30.36
N GLN A 242 45.18 7.05 31.47
CA GLN A 242 45.30 6.28 32.71
C GLN A 242 44.83 4.83 32.55
N ILE A 243 43.81 4.57 31.73
CA ILE A 243 43.30 3.22 31.47
C ILE A 243 44.21 2.49 30.48
N GLU A 244 44.70 3.17 29.43
CA GLU A 244 45.64 2.60 28.45
C GLU A 244 46.97 2.19 29.12
N ALA A 245 47.49 3.00 30.03
CA ALA A 245 48.70 2.73 30.79
C ALA A 245 48.60 1.55 31.77
N LEU A 246 47.40 0.97 31.98
CA LEU A 246 47.25 -0.26 32.78
C LEU A 246 47.82 -1.50 32.08
N SER A 247 48.07 -1.41 30.77
CA SER A 247 48.71 -2.47 29.99
C SER A 247 50.24 -2.34 29.92
N GLU A 248 50.79 -1.21 30.36
CA GLU A 248 52.23 -0.99 30.42
C GLU A 248 52.79 -1.57 31.74
N PRO A 249 53.88 -2.36 31.70
CA PRO A 249 54.53 -2.80 32.93
C PRO A 249 55.01 -1.57 33.70
N GLN A 250 54.67 -1.46 35.00
CA GLN A 250 55.24 -0.42 35.86
C GLN A 250 56.75 -0.47 35.70
N GLY A 251 57.32 0.63 35.20
CA GLY A 251 58.74 0.73 34.91
C GLY A 251 59.57 0.19 36.08
N ALA A 252 60.56 -0.63 35.74
CA ALA A 252 61.66 -0.95 36.60
C ALA A 252 62.28 0.36 37.11
N GLU A 253 62.02 0.70 38.37
CA GLU A 253 62.94 1.48 39.17
C GLU A 253 64.07 0.55 39.63
N GLN A 254 65.27 0.86 39.12
CA GLN A 254 66.61 0.31 39.40
C GLN A 254 67.03 -0.94 38.62
#